data_AF-A0A848YDI2-F1
#
_entry.id   AF-A0A848YDI2-F1
#
_cell.length_a   1.000
_cell.length_b   1.000
_cell.length_c   1.000
_cell.angle_alpha   90.00
_cell.angle_beta   90.00
_cell.angle_gamma   90.00
#
_symmetry.space_group_name_H-M   'P 1'
#
loop_
_entity.id
_entity.type
_entity.pdbx_description
1 polymer ?
#
loop_
_entity_poly.entity_id
_entity_poly.type
_entity_poly.pdbx_seq_one_letter_code
_entity_poly.pdbx_strand_id
1 'polypeptide(L)'
;MSLSEQAGVAAEHFHKHGYAVIRGFLEGEELRVLQAESRRIYAEGLKHPATYRHGNLAFEILPETDFDQRYVIQAYWMAWISPYFETLRRHP
;
A
#
# COMPACT_ATOMS: atom_id res chain seq x y z
N MET A 1 -16.21 -4.19 23.37
CA MET A 1 -16.71 -3.09 22.54
C MET A 1 -17.21 -3.71 21.25
N SER A 2 -18.47 -3.49 20.90
CA SER A 2 -19.05 -3.95 19.64
C SER A 2 -18.46 -3.15 18.46
N LEU A 3 -18.62 -3.67 17.23
CA LEU A 3 -18.20 -2.97 16.01
C LEU A 3 -18.88 -1.59 15.87
N SER A 4 -20.15 -1.46 16.28
CA SER A 4 -20.86 -0.18 16.19
C SER A 4 -20.34 0.83 17.21
N GLU A 5 -19.96 0.38 18.41
CA GLU A 5 -19.34 1.23 19.43
C GLU A 5 -17.97 1.75 18.96
N GLN A 6 -17.15 0.88 18.35
CA GLN A 6 -15.86 1.29 17.79
C GLN A 6 -16.03 2.30 16.65
N ALA A 7 -17.02 2.08 15.78
CA ALA A 7 -17.33 3.00 14.68
C ALA A 7 -17.79 4.38 15.20
N GLY A 8 -18.62 4.41 16.25
CA GLY A 8 -19.05 5.65 16.89
C GLY A 8 -17.89 6.45 17.48
N VAL A 9 -17.03 5.80 18.27
CA VAL A 9 -15.83 6.44 18.85
C VAL A 9 -14.89 6.94 17.76
N ALA A 10 -14.69 6.16 16.70
CA ALA A 10 -13.88 6.57 15.56
C ALA A 10 -14.47 7.78 14.82
N ALA A 11 -15.79 7.81 14.62
CA ALA A 11 -16.47 8.93 13.95
C ALA A 11 -16.39 10.23 14.75
N GLU A 12 -16.54 10.16 16.08
CA GLU A 12 -16.36 11.32 16.97
C GLU A 12 -14.91 11.81 16.95
N HIS A 13 -13.94 10.90 17.04
CA HIS A 13 -12.53 11.24 16.97
C HIS A 13 -12.19 11.88 15.61
N PHE A 14 -12.73 11.36 14.51
CA PHE A 14 -12.56 11.92 13.18
C PHE A 14 -13.11 13.34 13.08
N HIS A 15 -14.33 13.59 13.55
CA HIS A 15 -14.91 14.94 13.54
C HIS A 15 -14.07 15.94 14.34
N LYS A 16 -13.49 15.51 15.45
CA LYS A 16 -12.71 16.38 16.33
C LYS A 16 -11.27 16.61 15.83
N HIS A 17 -10.64 15.59 15.25
CA HIS A 17 -9.20 15.58 14.98
C HIS A 17 -8.83 15.49 13.50
N GLY A 18 -9.80 15.28 12.60
CA GLY A 18 -9.57 15.10 11.16
C GLY A 18 -9.05 13.72 10.76
N TYR A 19 -8.91 12.79 11.71
CA TYR A 19 -8.50 11.39 11.46
C TYR A 19 -9.10 10.46 12.52
N ALA A 20 -9.17 9.17 12.20
CA ALA A 20 -9.47 8.11 13.15
C ALA A 20 -8.65 6.86 12.86
N VAL A 21 -8.37 6.07 13.90
CA VAL A 21 -7.61 4.82 13.78
C VAL A 21 -8.55 3.63 13.93
N ILE A 22 -8.78 2.91 12.84
CA ILE A 22 -9.53 1.66 12.84
C ILE A 22 -8.53 0.51 13.00
N ARG A 23 -8.60 -0.19 14.13
CA ARG A 23 -7.75 -1.36 14.40
C ARG A 23 -8.45 -2.62 13.90
N GLY A 24 -7.67 -3.54 13.31
CA GLY A 24 -8.21 -4.78 12.77
C GLY A 24 -9.08 -4.56 11.53
N PHE A 25 -8.79 -3.52 10.74
CA PHE A 25 -9.52 -3.22 9.51
C PHE A 25 -9.42 -4.35 8.46
N LEU A 26 -8.25 -4.97 8.36
CA LEU A 26 -8.04 -6.17 7.55
C LEU A 26 -7.93 -7.38 8.47
N GLU A 27 -8.49 -8.50 8.00
CA GLU A 27 -8.28 -9.78 8.67
C GLU A 27 -6.83 -10.25 8.55
N GLY A 28 -6.40 -11.14 9.47
CA GLY A 28 -5.01 -11.58 9.52
C GLY A 28 -4.54 -12.33 8.27
N GLU A 29 -5.44 -13.02 7.56
CA GLU A 29 -5.11 -13.66 6.27
C GLU A 29 -5.00 -12.62 5.16
N GLU A 30 -5.96 -11.70 5.05
CA GLU A 30 -5.95 -10.62 4.06
C GLU A 30 -4.69 -9.77 4.17
N LEU A 31 -4.28 -9.43 5.41
CA LEU A 31 -3.05 -8.70 5.66
C LEU A 31 -1.81 -9.48 5.19
N ARG A 32 -1.76 -10.81 5.38
CA ARG A 32 -0.64 -11.64 4.92
C ARG A 32 -0.54 -11.66 3.40
N VAL A 33 -1.67 -11.76 2.70
CA VAL A 33 -1.72 -11.69 1.23
C VAL A 33 -1.26 -10.31 0.74
N LEU A 34 -1.77 -9.23 1.35
CA LEU A 34 -1.35 -7.85 1.03
C LEU A 34 0.16 -7.67 1.18
N GLN A 35 0.73 -8.15 2.29
CA GLN A 35 2.17 -8.07 2.54
C GLN A 35 3.00 -8.88 1.52
N ALA A 36 2.56 -10.09 1.19
CA ALA A 36 3.25 -10.92 0.20
C ALA A 36 3.26 -10.24 -1.18
N GLU A 37 2.12 -9.73 -1.63
CA GLU A 37 2.04 -9.08 -2.93
C GLU A 37 2.78 -7.73 -2.94
N SER A 38 2.71 -6.96 -1.86
CA SER A 38 3.51 -5.73 -1.69
C SER A 38 5.00 -6.00 -1.81
N ARG A 39 5.50 -7.07 -1.17
CA ARG A 39 6.91 -7.50 -1.29
C ARG A 39 7.26 -7.89 -2.72
N ARG A 40 6.37 -8.59 -3.43
CA ARG A 40 6.57 -8.95 -4.83
C ARG A 40 6.69 -7.71 -5.72
N ILE A 41 5.81 -6.72 -5.53
CA ILE A 41 5.85 -5.44 -6.26
C ILE A 41 7.12 -4.64 -5.94
N TYR A 42 7.52 -4.59 -4.68
CA TYR A 42 8.77 -3.95 -4.27
C TYR A 42 9.99 -4.61 -4.94
N ALA A 43 10.05 -5.95 -4.94
CA ALA A 43 11.10 -6.71 -5.62
C ALA A 43 11.10 -6.50 -7.14
N GLU A 44 9.92 -6.34 -7.76
CA GLU A 44 9.81 -6.00 -9.19
C GLU A 44 10.42 -4.62 -9.46
N GLY A 45 10.07 -3.61 -8.65
CA GLY A 45 10.62 -2.27 -8.78
C GLY A 45 12.15 -2.24 -8.62
N LEU A 46 12.69 -3.01 -7.67
CA LEU A 46 14.14 -3.11 -7.44
C LEU A 46 14.95 -3.72 -8.60
N LYS A 47 14.30 -4.30 -9.62
CA LYS A 47 15.00 -4.72 -10.84
C LYS A 47 15.50 -3.53 -11.66
N HIS A 48 14.97 -2.34 -11.42
CA HIS A 48 15.37 -1.12 -12.12
C HIS A 48 16.42 -0.34 -11.32
N PRO A 49 17.41 0.28 -12.00
CA PRO A 49 18.49 1.01 -11.33
C PRO A 49 18.07 2.41 -10.84
N ALA A 50 17.03 2.99 -11.42
CA ALA A 50 16.47 4.30 -11.13
C ALA A 50 14.98 4.30 -11.43
N THR A 51 14.28 5.40 -11.11
CA THR A 51 12.85 5.56 -11.38
C THR A 51 12.48 5.06 -12.77
N TYR A 52 11.53 4.12 -12.81
CA TYR A 52 11.11 3.41 -14.02
C TYR A 52 9.66 3.75 -14.34
N ARG A 53 9.35 3.91 -15.62
CA ARG A 53 7.99 4.11 -16.10
C ARG A 53 7.75 3.35 -17.40
N HIS A 54 6.63 2.64 -17.46
CA HIS A 54 6.13 2.03 -18.68
C HIS A 54 4.60 2.13 -18.74
N GLY A 55 4.10 2.99 -19.64
CA GLY A 55 2.70 3.37 -19.67
C GLY A 55 2.28 4.04 -18.35
N ASN A 56 1.28 3.45 -17.69
CA ASN A 56 0.79 3.91 -16.38
C ASN A 56 1.58 3.32 -15.20
N LEU A 57 2.23 2.18 -15.38
CA LEU A 57 3.08 1.61 -14.34
C LEU A 57 4.29 2.50 -14.11
N ALA A 58 4.55 2.88 -12.86
CA ALA A 58 5.77 3.57 -12.48
C ALA A 58 6.29 3.09 -11.12
N PHE A 59 7.61 2.96 -11.00
CA PHE A 59 8.32 2.74 -9.75
C PHE A 59 9.19 3.95 -9.47
N GLU A 60 8.95 4.63 -8.36
CA GLU A 60 9.82 5.69 -7.86
C GLU A 60 10.91 5.05 -7.01
N ILE A 61 12.15 5.22 -7.45
CA ILE A 61 13.31 4.55 -6.88
C ILE A 61 14.31 5.59 -6.42
N LEU A 62 14.65 5.51 -5.13
CA LEU A 62 15.82 6.18 -4.59
C LEU A 62 17.06 5.39 -5.01
N PRO A 63 18.00 5.99 -5.76
CA PRO A 63 19.16 5.29 -6.29
C PRO A 63 20.23 5.04 -5.22
N GLU A 64 21.12 4.08 -5.49
CA GLU A 64 22.26 3.76 -4.63
C GLU A 64 23.26 4.92 -4.44
N THR A 65 23.22 5.93 -5.31
CA THR A 65 24.14 7.08 -5.22
C THR A 65 23.91 7.95 -3.99
N ASP A 66 22.67 7.97 -3.50
CA ASP A 66 22.24 8.83 -2.38
C ASP A 66 21.99 8.02 -1.10
N PHE A 67 21.89 6.69 -1.23
CA PHE A 67 21.57 5.75 -0.14
C PHE A 67 22.36 4.46 -0.38
N ASP A 68 22.96 3.85 0.65
CA ASP A 68 23.78 2.62 0.53
C ASP A 68 23.07 1.40 -0.09
N GLN A 69 21.78 1.54 -0.44
CA GLN A 69 20.99 0.60 -1.22
C GLN A 69 19.85 1.33 -1.94
N ARG A 70 19.27 0.68 -2.96
CA ARG A 70 18.06 1.17 -3.62
C ARG A 70 16.81 0.97 -2.77
N TYR A 71 15.90 1.92 -2.85
CA TYR A 71 14.56 1.82 -2.27
C TYR A 71 13.49 2.12 -3.29
N VAL A 72 12.48 1.25 -3.41
CA VAL A 72 11.23 1.58 -4.11
C VAL A 72 10.33 2.30 -3.12
N ILE A 73 10.33 3.62 -3.14
CA ILE A 73 9.52 4.41 -2.19
C ILE A 73 8.06 4.48 -2.60
N GLN A 74 7.78 4.31 -3.89
CA GLN A 74 6.42 4.30 -4.38
C GLN A 74 6.27 3.46 -5.66
N ALA A 75 5.14 2.76 -5.77
CA ALA A 75 4.72 2.09 -6.99
C ALA A 75 3.34 2.63 -7.41
N TYR A 76 3.27 3.24 -8.59
CA TYR A 76 2.05 3.76 -9.17
C TYR A 76 1.47 2.75 -10.16
N TRP A 77 0.14 2.58 -10.11
CA TRP A 77 -0.61 1.70 -11.00
C TRP A 77 -0.08 0.26 -11.08
N MET A 78 0.47 -0.26 -9.97
CA MET A 78 0.93 -1.65 -9.83
C MET A 78 -0.17 -2.69 -10.11
N ALA A 79 -1.44 -2.30 -10.07
CA ALA A 79 -2.58 -3.09 -10.52
C ALA A 79 -2.43 -3.62 -11.96
N TRP A 80 -1.66 -2.95 -12.82
CA TRP A 80 -1.39 -3.42 -14.20
C TRP A 80 -0.58 -4.71 -14.25
N ILE A 81 0.19 -5.00 -13.20
CA ILE A 81 1.06 -6.18 -13.10
C ILE A 81 0.71 -7.06 -11.89
N SER A 82 -0.44 -6.79 -11.26
CA SER A 82 -0.91 -7.49 -10.07
C SER A 82 -2.43 -7.65 -10.14
N PRO A 83 -2.92 -8.86 -10.43
CA PRO A 83 -4.34 -9.17 -10.34
C PRO A 83 -4.90 -8.86 -8.94
N TYR A 84 -4.12 -9.12 -7.88
CA TYR A 84 -4.52 -8.82 -6.51
C TYR A 84 -4.76 -7.33 -6.29
N PHE A 85 -3.81 -6.46 -6.65
CA PHE A 85 -3.99 -5.01 -6.49
C PHE A 85 -5.06 -4.45 -7.41
N GLU A 86 -5.31 -5.08 -8.57
CA GLU A 86 -6.44 -4.71 -9.41
C GLU A 86 -7.78 -5.06 -8.78
N THR A 87 -7.90 -6.23 -8.14
CA THR A 87 -9.09 -6.59 -7.36
C THR A 87 -9.25 -5.67 -6.16
N LEU A 88 -8.19 -5.45 -5.37
CA LEU A 88 -8.21 -4.60 -4.19
C LEU A 88 -8.63 -3.16 -4.53
N ARG A 89 -8.14 -2.61 -5.64
CA ARG A 89 -8.49 -1.26 -6.10
C ARG A 89 -9.97 -1.12 -6.49
N ARG A 90 -10.62 -2.20 -6.91
CA ARG A 90 -12.03 -2.23 -7.34
C ARG A 90 -13.01 -2.50 -6.21
N HIS A 91 -12.53 -3.05 -5.09
CA HIS A 91 -13.32 -3.26 -3.90
C HIS A 91 -13.21 -2.02 -3.00
N PRO A 92 -14.31 -1.24 -2.81
CA PRO A 92 -14.33 -0.10 -1.90
C PRO A 92 -14.22 -0.52 -0.44
#